data_AF-M3IC83-F1
#
_entry.id   AF-M3IC83-F1
#
_cell.length_a   1.000
_cell.length_b   1.000
_cell.length_c   1.000
_cell.angle_alpha   90.00
_cell.angle_beta   90.00
_cell.angle_gamma   90.00
#
_symmetry.space_group_name_H-M   'P 1'
#
loop_
_entity.id
_entity.type
_entity.pdbx_description
1 polymer ?
#
loop_
_entity_poly.entity_id
_entity_poly.type
_entity_poly.pdbx_seq_one_letter_code
_entity_poly.pdbx_strand_id
1 'polypeptide(L)'
;MLFETDQGGMITDYKGNALRVTRYGSNWGSAYTAKPSYLEKDTTNSPTSLFVVNKDLLDWTRYTASNLGKTGQYCPAGKRENIVHRRVKRELPPDFQLTEAWIRRLYEIATSVSAESETRVSGICGPCALS
;
A
#
# COMPACT_ATOMS: atom_id res chain seq x y z
N MET A 1 -9.13 6.59 3.86
CA MET A 1 -8.06 7.46 3.35
C MET A 1 -7.31 7.96 4.57
N LEU A 2 -6.01 7.66 4.73
CA LEU A 2 -5.21 8.12 5.87
C LEU A 2 -4.48 9.41 5.43
N PHE A 3 -4.77 10.53 6.08
CA PHE A 3 -4.03 11.79 5.86
C PHE A 3 -3.10 11.97 7.05
N GLU A 4 -1.82 11.64 6.91
CA GLU A 4 -0.84 11.79 7.98
C GLU A 4 0.19 12.86 7.65
N THR A 5 0.42 13.70 8.65
CA THR A 5 1.58 14.59 8.77
C THR A 5 2.39 14.13 9.98
N ASP A 6 3.61 14.63 10.16
CA ASP A 6 4.42 14.35 11.36
C ASP A 6 3.74 14.80 12.67
N GLN A 7 2.61 15.53 12.56
CA GLN A 7 1.77 15.97 13.68
C GLN A 7 0.59 15.02 13.96
N GLY A 8 0.44 13.91 13.23
CA GLY A 8 -0.69 13.01 13.30
C GLY A 8 -1.74 13.26 12.20
N GLY A 9 -2.81 12.47 12.25
CA GLY A 9 -3.87 12.44 11.24
C GLY A 9 -5.24 12.15 11.83
N MET A 10 -6.28 12.46 11.05
CA MET A 10 -7.66 12.14 11.41
C MET A 10 -8.01 10.72 10.95
N ILE A 11 -8.48 9.91 11.89
CA ILE A 11 -8.98 8.55 11.61
C ILE A 11 -10.49 8.64 11.37
N THR A 12 -10.97 8.00 10.30
CA THR A 12 -12.40 7.97 9.95
C THR A 12 -12.94 6.55 9.86
N ASP A 13 -14.20 6.36 10.22
CA ASP A 13 -14.90 5.10 9.97
C ASP A 13 -15.22 4.89 8.48
N TYR A 14 -15.83 3.75 8.16
CA TYR A 14 -16.20 3.41 6.77
C TYR A 14 -17.28 4.33 6.16
N LYS A 15 -17.99 5.11 6.99
CA LYS A 15 -18.97 6.11 6.56
C LYS A 15 -18.38 7.52 6.50
N GLY A 16 -17.08 7.69 6.79
CA GLY A 16 -16.39 8.98 6.81
C GLY A 16 -16.62 9.80 8.07
N ASN A 17 -17.15 9.21 9.16
CA ASN A 17 -17.25 9.89 10.46
C ASN A 17 -15.87 9.93 11.13
N ALA A 18 -15.51 11.07 11.71
CA ALA A 18 -14.23 11.24 12.37
C ALA A 18 -14.24 10.61 13.77
N LEU A 19 -13.19 9.85 14.09
CA LEU A 19 -12.92 9.40 15.44
C LEU A 19 -12.57 10.60 16.33
N ARG A 20 -13.13 10.62 17.53
CA ARG A 20 -12.94 11.66 18.54
C ARG A 20 -12.74 11.05 19.91
N VAL A 21 -11.91 11.68 20.72
CA VAL A 21 -11.69 11.34 22.12
C VAL A 21 -11.83 12.60 22.97
N THR A 22 -12.67 12.55 23.99
CA THR A 22 -12.85 13.64 24.96
C THR A 22 -11.57 13.90 25.76
N ARG A 23 -11.16 15.16 25.89
CA ARG A 23 -9.92 15.53 26.61
C ARG A 23 -10.14 15.98 28.04
N TYR A 24 -11.39 16.25 28.43
CA TYR A 24 -11.76 16.73 29.76
C TYR A 24 -13.13 16.18 30.20
N GLY A 25 -13.55 16.47 31.44
CA GLY A 25 -14.86 16.11 31.98
C GLY A 25 -14.95 14.69 32.57
N SER A 26 -16.15 14.31 33.03
CA SER A 26 -16.41 13.00 33.65
C SER A 26 -16.23 11.82 32.69
N ASN A 27 -16.40 12.07 31.39
CA ASN A 27 -16.23 11.07 30.34
C ASN A 27 -14.85 11.16 29.68
N TRP A 28 -13.82 11.62 30.39
CA TRP A 28 -12.46 11.74 29.88
C TRP A 28 -11.96 10.44 29.22
N GLY A 29 -11.35 10.55 28.04
CA GLY A 29 -10.81 9.40 27.31
C GLY A 29 -11.87 8.55 26.59
N SER A 30 -13.15 8.93 26.62
CA SER A 30 -14.20 8.22 25.90
C SER A 30 -14.08 8.45 24.39
N ALA A 31 -14.00 7.36 23.63
CA ALA A 31 -13.89 7.38 22.18
C ALA A 31 -15.28 7.27 21.52
N TYR A 32 -15.52 8.07 20.49
CA TYR A 32 -16.75 8.08 19.71
C TYR A 32 -16.51 8.57 18.28
N THR A 33 -17.50 8.40 17.41
CA THR A 33 -17.43 8.90 16.02
C THR A 33 -18.41 10.06 15.83
N ALA A 34 -17.98 11.09 15.09
CA ALA A 34 -18.80 12.26 14.79
C ALA A 34 -18.88 12.52 13.29
N LYS A 35 -20.07 12.93 12.83
CA LYS A 35 -20.26 13.35 11.44
C LYS A 35 -19.39 14.57 11.14
N PRO A 36 -18.77 14.67 9.95
CA PRO A 36 -17.98 15.84 9.56
C PRO A 36 -18.74 17.16 9.74
N SER A 37 -20.02 17.18 9.40
CA SER A 37 -20.91 18.34 9.53
C SER A 37 -21.18 18.78 10.97
N TYR A 38 -20.82 17.97 11.97
CA TYR A 38 -21.01 18.27 13.38
C TYR A 38 -19.69 18.63 14.09
N LEU A 39 -18.53 18.48 13.45
CA LEU A 39 -17.23 18.67 14.11
C LEU A 39 -17.03 20.09 14.65
N GLU A 40 -17.52 21.11 13.95
CA GLU A 40 -17.45 22.51 14.38
C GLU A 40 -18.30 22.77 15.63
N LYS A 41 -19.39 22.01 15.80
CA LYS A 41 -20.31 22.11 16.93
C LYS A 41 -19.89 21.22 18.10
N ASP A 42 -19.02 20.25 17.84
CA ASP A 42 -18.58 19.27 18.82
C ASP A 42 -17.40 19.79 19.67
N THR A 43 -17.70 20.80 20.49
CA THR A 43 -16.73 21.50 21.35
C THR A 43 -16.78 21.05 22.81
N THR A 44 -17.82 20.31 23.19
CA THR A 44 -18.01 19.81 24.56
C THR A 44 -16.83 18.93 24.99
N ASN A 45 -16.25 19.21 26.16
CA ASN A 45 -15.09 18.47 26.71
C ASN A 45 -13.82 18.50 25.82
N SER A 46 -13.74 19.47 24.91
CA SER A 46 -12.62 19.74 24.00
C SER A 46 -12.07 18.47 23.33
N PRO A 47 -12.85 17.77 22.49
CA PRO A 47 -12.45 16.50 21.93
C PRO A 47 -11.27 16.66 20.95
N THR A 48 -10.42 15.64 20.86
CA THR A 48 -9.37 15.55 19.82
C THR A 48 -9.73 14.55 18.74
N SER A 49 -9.40 14.89 17.50
CA SER A 49 -9.40 13.97 16.35
C SER A 49 -7.99 13.75 15.79
N LEU A 50 -6.96 14.28 16.46
CA LEU A 50 -5.58 14.17 16.03
C LEU A 50 -4.95 12.95 16.69
N PHE A 51 -4.63 11.94 15.88
CA PHE A 51 -4.00 10.72 16.33
C PHE A 51 -2.67 10.52 15.65
N VAL A 52 -1.65 10.16 16.42
CA VAL A 52 -0.35 9.74 15.88
C VAL A 52 -0.36 8.23 15.84
N VAL A 53 -0.16 7.66 14.65
CA VAL A 53 -0.06 6.22 14.46
C VAL A 53 1.42 5.83 14.52
N ASN A 54 1.72 4.69 15.15
CA ASN A 54 3.08 4.16 15.16
C ASN A 54 3.53 3.88 13.70
N LYS A 55 4.76 4.29 13.37
CA LYS A 55 5.39 4.05 12.07
C LYS A 55 5.32 2.60 11.61
N ASP A 56 5.49 1.63 12.53
CA ASP A 56 5.43 0.21 12.20
C ASP A 56 4.02 -0.21 11.76
N LEU A 57 2.98 0.29 12.44
CA LEU A 57 1.58 0.03 12.09
C LEU A 57 1.21 0.70 10.77
N LEU A 58 1.73 1.90 10.53
CA LEU A 58 1.58 2.61 9.27
C LEU A 58 2.26 1.87 8.11
N ASP A 59 3.49 1.42 8.31
CA ASP A 59 4.26 0.69 7.31
C ASP A 59 3.62 -0.70 7.04
N TRP A 60 3.10 -1.37 8.07
CA TRP A 60 2.30 -2.59 7.90
C TRP A 60 1.00 -2.34 7.12
N THR A 61 0.30 -1.24 7.38
CA THR A 61 -0.93 -0.85 6.67
C THR A 61 -0.63 -0.55 5.20
N ARG A 62 0.49 0.14 4.92
CA ARG A 62 0.97 0.36 3.54
C ARG A 62 1.33 -0.94 2.86
N TYR A 63 2.00 -1.85 3.57
CA TYR A 63 2.39 -3.16 3.03
C TYR A 63 1.17 -4.01 2.68
N THR A 64 0.20 -4.12 3.57
CA THR A 64 -1.07 -4.85 3.32
C THR A 64 -1.89 -4.21 2.20
N ALA A 65 -1.99 -2.87 2.17
CA ALA A 65 -2.64 -2.15 1.08
C ALA A 65 -1.89 -2.26 -0.27
N SER A 66 -0.55 -2.36 -0.25
CA SER A 66 0.25 -2.55 -1.46
C SER A 66 0.09 -3.97 -2.03
N ASN A 67 -0.13 -4.97 -1.18
CA ASN A 67 -0.46 -6.33 -1.61
C ASN A 67 -1.87 -6.44 -2.19
N LEU A 68 -2.81 -5.56 -1.79
CA LEU A 68 -4.09 -5.37 -2.50
C LEU A 68 -3.89 -4.73 -3.90
N GLY A 69 -2.71 -4.15 -4.16
CA GLY A 69 -2.29 -3.56 -5.43
C GLY A 69 -2.13 -4.53 -6.61
N LYS A 70 -2.48 -5.82 -6.48
CA LYS A 70 -2.68 -6.71 -7.65
C LYS A 70 -3.79 -6.23 -8.60
N THR A 71 -4.54 -5.18 -8.24
CA THR A 71 -5.57 -4.53 -9.07
C THR A 71 -5.18 -3.13 -9.60
N GLY A 72 -4.00 -2.60 -9.25
CA GLY A 72 -3.57 -1.25 -9.63
C GLY A 72 -2.71 -1.21 -10.89
N GLN A 73 -3.05 -0.33 -11.84
CA GLN A 73 -2.32 -0.13 -13.10
C GLN A 73 -0.93 0.56 -12.92
N TYR A 74 -0.56 0.92 -11.68
CA TYR A 74 0.66 1.68 -11.38
C TYR A 74 1.28 1.29 -10.03
N CYS A 75 2.61 1.33 -9.96
CA CYS A 75 3.40 0.99 -8.77
C CYS A 75 3.66 2.26 -7.93
N PRO A 76 3.26 2.31 -6.64
CA PRO A 76 3.30 3.54 -5.85
C PRO A 76 4.69 3.97 -5.34
N ALA A 77 5.76 3.24 -5.65
CA ALA A 77 7.12 3.61 -5.23
C ALA A 77 7.72 4.71 -6.12
N GLY A 78 7.62 5.96 -5.68
CA GLY A 78 8.57 7.03 -6.01
C GLY A 78 8.19 7.93 -7.19
N LYS A 79 7.90 9.20 -6.87
CA LYS A 79 7.71 10.32 -7.80
C LYS A 79 8.96 10.57 -8.67
N ARG A 80 8.86 10.27 -9.96
CA ARG A 80 9.25 11.16 -11.07
C ARG A 80 8.27 10.92 -12.21
N GLU A 81 7.70 11.97 -12.76
CA GLU A 81 6.94 11.93 -14.00
C GLU A 81 7.87 11.54 -15.16
N ASN A 82 8.23 10.26 -15.23
CA ASN A 82 8.81 9.70 -16.44
C ASN A 82 7.65 9.03 -17.18
N ILE A 83 6.95 9.83 -17.99
CA ILE A 83 6.04 9.38 -19.05
C ILE A 83 6.73 8.29 -19.94
N VAL A 84 8.07 8.24 -19.89
CA VAL A 84 8.95 7.26 -20.54
C VAL A 84 8.78 5.81 -20.04
N HIS A 85 8.27 5.58 -18.81
CA HIS A 85 8.09 4.23 -18.24
C HIS A 85 6.64 3.89 -17.93
N ARG A 86 5.70 4.34 -18.79
CA ARG A 86 4.35 3.78 -18.79
C ARG A 86 4.45 2.30 -19.16
N ARG A 87 4.42 1.40 -18.17
CA ARG A 87 4.32 -0.04 -18.44
C ARG A 87 3.02 -0.28 -19.21
N VAL A 88 3.16 -0.54 -20.50
CA VAL A 88 2.05 -1.03 -21.32
C VAL A 88 1.66 -2.37 -20.74
N LYS A 89 0.40 -2.50 -20.32
CA LYS A 89 -0.16 -3.80 -19.93
C LYS A 89 -0.06 -4.69 -21.17
N ARG A 90 0.87 -5.64 -21.16
CA ARG A 90 1.00 -6.65 -22.21
C ARG A 90 0.04 -7.76 -21.87
N GLU A 91 -0.97 -7.93 -22.69
CA GLU A 91 -1.84 -9.10 -22.64
C GLU A 91 -1.19 -10.19 -23.52
N LEU A 92 -1.37 -11.45 -23.14
CA LEU A 92 -0.92 -12.55 -23.97
C LEU A 92 -1.72 -12.53 -25.28
N PRO A 93 -1.12 -12.96 -26.41
CA PRO A 93 -1.86 -13.15 -27.65
C PRO A 93 -3.11 -14.01 -27.41
N PRO A 94 -4.26 -13.71 -28.06
CA PRO A 94 -5.50 -14.44 -27.83
C PRO A 94 -5.41 -15.95 -28.13
N ASP A 95 -4.49 -16.33 -29.00
CA ASP A 95 -4.17 -17.70 -29.42
C ASP A 95 -3.11 -18.38 -28.54
N PHE A 96 -2.61 -17.70 -27.50
CA PHE A 96 -1.62 -18.27 -26.60
C PHE A 96 -2.17 -19.51 -25.88
N GLN A 97 -1.46 -20.62 -26.02
CA GLN A 97 -1.71 -21.86 -25.30
C GLN A 97 -0.50 -22.18 -24.44
N LEU A 98 -0.73 -22.43 -23.15
CA LEU A 98 0.29 -22.89 -22.22
C LEU A 98 0.60 -24.37 -22.49
N THR A 99 1.41 -24.62 -23.51
CA THR A 99 1.81 -25.99 -23.90
C THR A 99 2.84 -26.57 -22.92
N GLU A 100 3.01 -27.88 -22.95
CA GLU A 100 4.01 -28.57 -22.12
C GLU A 100 5.43 -28.05 -22.35
N ALA A 101 5.77 -27.71 -23.60
CA ALA A 101 7.06 -27.09 -23.93
C ALA A 101 7.24 -25.73 -23.25
N TRP A 102 6.18 -24.92 -23.16
CA TRP A 102 6.19 -23.66 -22.43
C TRP A 102 6.32 -23.87 -20.93
N ILE A 103 5.58 -24.82 -20.34
CA ILE A 103 5.65 -25.16 -18.92
C ILE A 103 7.08 -25.57 -18.54
N ARG A 104 7.67 -26.48 -19.31
CA ARG A 104 9.04 -26.95 -19.11
C ARG A 104 10.05 -25.81 -19.25
N ARG A 105 9.89 -24.96 -20.26
CA ARG A 105 10.76 -23.79 -20.47
C ARG A 105 10.71 -22.82 -19.29
N LEU A 106 9.51 -22.55 -18.76
CA LEU A 106 9.34 -21.70 -17.58
C LEU A 106 10.00 -22.31 -16.33
N TYR A 107 9.88 -23.63 -16.16
CA TYR A 107 10.55 -24.35 -15.07
C TYR A 107 12.08 -24.27 -15.18
N GLU A 108 12.63 -24.49 -16.38
CA GLU A 108 14.07 -24.37 -16.64
C GLU A 108 14.58 -22.96 -16.32
N ILE A 109 13.84 -21.91 -16.71
CA ILE A 109 14.21 -20.51 -16.37
C ILE A 109 14.18 -20.26 -14.87
N ALA A 110 13.16 -20.77 -14.17
CA ALA A 110 13.03 -20.60 -12.73
C ALA A 110 14.15 -21.31 -11.96
N THR A 111 14.74 -22.36 -12.55
CA THR A 111 15.74 -23.22 -11.92
C THR A 111 17.16 -23.03 -12.47
N SER A 112 17.36 -22.21 -13.51
CA SER A 112 18.66 -21.97 -14.16
C SER A 112 19.62 -21.06 -13.38
N VAL A 113 19.39 -20.85 -12.08
CA VAL A 113 20.32 -20.09 -11.23
C VAL A 113 21.50 -21.01 -10.90
N SER A 114 22.64 -20.82 -11.57
CA SER A 114 23.87 -21.55 -11.23
C SER A 114 24.48 -20.99 -9.94
N ALA A 115 25.16 -21.84 -9.16
CA ALA A 115 25.89 -21.46 -7.95
C ALA A 115 26.97 -20.38 -8.20
N GLU A 116 27.37 -20.16 -9.46
CA GLU A 116 28.28 -19.09 -9.88
C GLU A 116 27.65 -17.68 -9.80
N SER A 117 26.31 -17.59 -9.66
CA SER A 117 25.58 -16.34 -9.49
C SER A 117 25.43 -15.88 -8.03
N GLU A 118 25.84 -16.70 -7.05
CA GLU A 118 25.76 -16.37 -5.62
C GLU A 118 26.66 -15.17 -5.22
N THR A 119 27.68 -14.85 -6.01
CA THR A 119 28.59 -13.72 -5.75
C THR A 119 28.12 -12.38 -6.32
N ARG A 120 26.98 -12.32 -7.03
CA ARG A 120 26.41 -11.06 -7.52
C ARG A 120 25.24 -10.63 -6.64
N VAL A 121 25.61 -9.89 -5.59
CA VAL A 121 24.84 -8.86 -4.87
C VAL A 121 23.41 -8.66 -5.38
N SER A 122 22.44 -9.04 -4.53
CA SER A 122 21.04 -8.59 -4.47
C SER A 122 20.51 -7.81 -5.69
N GLY A 123 19.66 -8.46 -6.50
CA GLY A 123 18.73 -7.73 -7.37
C GLY A 123 18.60 -8.20 -8.82
N ILE A 124 19.30 -9.25 -9.26
CA ILE A 124 19.13 -9.79 -10.62
C ILE A 124 18.50 -11.18 -10.54
N CYS A 125 17.21 -11.26 -10.88
CA CYS A 125 16.55 -12.52 -11.18
C CYS A 125 16.75 -12.84 -12.68
N GLY A 126 16.83 -14.13 -13.03
CA GLY A 126 17.07 -14.63 -14.40
C GLY A 126 16.32 -13.93 -15.56
N PRO A 127 15.11 -13.36 -15.38
CA PRO A 127 14.47 -12.52 -16.38
C PRO A 127 15.26 -11.33 -16.95
N CYS A 128 16.27 -10.80 -16.23
CA CYS A 128 17.06 -9.66 -16.73
C CYS A 128 18.12 -10.03 -17.79
N ALA A 129 18.34 -11.32 -18.09
CA ALA A 129 19.34 -11.79 -19.05
C ALA A 129 18.83 -11.87 -20.51
N LEU A 130 17.58 -11.48 -20.77
CA LEU A 130 16.96 -11.49 -22.11
C LEU A 130 17.07 -10.13 -22.84
N SER A 131 18.11 -9.34 -22.56
CA SER A 131 18.51 -8.19 -23.38
C SER A 131 19.59 -8.58 -24.38
#